data_AF-A0A957YTQ8-F1
#
_entry.id   AF-A0A957YTQ8-F1
#
_cell.length_a   1.000
_cell.length_b   1.000
_cell.length_c   1.000
_cell.angle_alpha   90.00
_cell.angle_beta   90.00
_cell.angle_gamma   90.00
#
_symmetry.space_group_name_H-M   'P 1'
#
loop_
_entity.id
_entity.type
_entity.pdbx_description
1 polymer ?
#
loop_
_entity_poly.entity_id
_entity_poly.type
_entity_poly.pdbx_seq_one_letter_code
_entity_poly.pdbx_strand_id
1 'polypeptide(L)' 'HARDVVAASPHPAIQHIGSLEEVVNHLAGACAAGDLVLVMGAGDSNKIGPALLHALQANQANKVSQ' A
#
# COMPACT_ATOMS: atom_id res chain seq x y z
N HIS A 1 7.27 15.83 10.98
CA HIS A 1 6.78 14.80 11.92
C HIS A 1 6.86 13.39 11.32
N ALA A 2 6.18 13.06 10.21
CA ALA A 2 6.29 11.71 9.62
C ALA A 2 7.61 11.44 8.87
N ARG A 3 8.14 12.44 8.14
CA ARG A 3 9.47 12.35 7.50
C ARG A 3 10.61 12.16 8.51
N ASP A 4 10.44 12.68 9.72
CA ASP A 4 11.41 12.56 10.80
C ASP A 4 11.46 11.12 11.35
N VAL A 5 10.32 10.41 11.35
CA VAL A 5 10.25 8.98 11.70
C VAL A 5 11.01 8.13 10.70
N VAL A 6 10.86 8.42 9.40
CA VAL A 6 11.64 7.73 8.36
C VAL A 6 13.13 8.02 8.53
N ALA A 7 13.51 9.27 8.75
CA ALA A 7 14.91 9.66 8.97
C ALA A 7 15.54 9.04 10.23
N ALA A 8 14.73 8.72 11.25
CA ALA A 8 15.19 8.09 12.48
C ALA A 8 15.47 6.58 12.37
N SER A 9 15.09 5.93 11.26
CA SER A 9 15.33 4.51 11.02
C SER A 9 16.20 4.30 9.78
N PRO A 10 17.32 3.56 9.86
CA PRO A 10 18.20 3.32 8.72
C PRO A 10 17.65 2.25 7.75
N HIS A 11 16.46 1.69 8.00
CA HIS A 11 15.94 0.61 7.18
C HIS A 11 15.48 1.13 5.80
N PRO A 12 16.08 0.67 4.68
CA PRO A 12 15.90 1.28 3.36
C PRO A 12 14.49 1.11 2.77
N ALA A 13 13.70 0.18 3.29
CA ALA A 13 12.33 -0.08 2.81
C ALA A 13 11.25 0.80 3.46
N ILE A 14 11.59 1.64 4.45
CA ILE A 14 10.60 2.52 5.08
C ILE A 14 10.35 3.72 4.16
N GLN A 15 9.09 3.95 3.83
CA GLN A 15 8.67 5.05 2.96
C GLN A 15 7.55 5.83 3.63
N HIS A 16 7.60 7.16 3.52
CA HIS A 16 6.49 8.03 3.88
C HIS A 16 5.68 8.36 2.63
N ILE A 17 4.41 7.95 2.62
CA ILE A 17 3.46 8.22 1.54
C ILE A 17 2.37 9.13 2.08
N GLY A 18 2.09 10.22 1.37
CA GLY A 18 1.36 11.38 1.91
C GLY A 18 -0.16 11.23 1.94
N SER A 19 -0.72 10.35 1.11
CA SER A 19 -2.17 10.18 0.99
C SER A 19 -2.59 8.71 0.88
N LEU A 20 -3.85 8.44 1.21
CA LEU A 20 -4.42 7.10 1.13
C LEU A 20 -4.42 6.55 -0.31
N GLU A 21 -4.71 7.42 -1.29
CA GLU A 21 -4.69 7.05 -2.70
C GLU A 21 -3.29 6.64 -3.15
N GLU A 22 -2.26 7.43 -2.80
CA GLU A 22 -0.88 7.08 -3.13
C GLU A 22 -0.45 5.77 -2.45
N VAL A 23 -0.90 5.50 -1.22
CA VAL A 23 -0.64 4.23 -0.52
C VAL A 23 -1.24 3.06 -1.30
N VAL A 24 -2.50 3.17 -1.71
CA VAL A 24 -3.17 2.11 -2.47
C VAL A 24 -2.48 1.88 -3.81
N ASN A 25 -2.14 2.94 -4.55
CA ASN A 25 -1.45 2.85 -5.83
C ASN A 25 -0.05 2.22 -5.67
N HIS A 26 0.69 2.63 -4.64
CA HIS A 26 1.99 2.07 -4.33
C HIS A 26 1.91 0.57 -4.01
N LEU A 27 1.01 0.18 -3.10
CA LEU A 27 0.84 -1.22 -2.70
C LEU A 27 0.33 -2.09 -3.86
N ALA A 28 -0.60 -1.59 -4.68
CA ALA A 28 -1.13 -2.33 -5.83
C ALA A 28 -0.06 -2.61 -6.90
N GLY A 29 0.97 -1.77 -7.01
CA GLY A 29 2.12 -1.98 -7.89
C GLY A 29 3.22 -2.86 -7.27
N ALA A 30 3.34 -2.86 -5.95
CA ALA A 30 4.40 -3.59 -5.23
C ALA A 30 4.02 -5.02 -4.84
N CYS A 31 2.74 -5.30 -4.57
CA CYS A 31 2.29 -6.61 -4.10
C CYS A 31 2.36 -7.68 -5.20
N ALA A 32 2.83 -8.85 -4.82
CA ALA A 32 2.83 -10.06 -5.62
C ALA A 32 1.92 -11.15 -5.02
N ALA A 33 1.63 -12.18 -5.82
CA ALA A 33 0.89 -13.34 -5.33
C ALA A 33 1.69 -14.04 -4.22
N GLY A 34 1.05 -14.28 -3.08
CA GLY A 34 1.67 -14.87 -1.89
C GLY A 34 2.07 -13.86 -0.82
N ASP A 35 2.01 -12.56 -1.10
CA ASP A 35 2.31 -11.52 -0.10
C ASP A 35 1.20 -11.39 0.97
N LEU A 36 1.61 -11.11 2.21
CA LEU A 36 0.73 -10.74 3.31
C LEU A 36 0.90 -9.25 3.64
N VAL A 37 -0.18 -8.49 3.51
CA VAL A 37 -0.22 -7.06 3.85
C VAL A 37 -0.89 -6.87 5.21
N LEU A 38 -0.19 -6.22 6.14
CA LEU A 38 -0.71 -5.84 7.45
C LEU A 38 -0.93 -4.32 7.49
N VAL A 39 -2.19 -3.90 7.67
CA VAL A 39 -2.54 -2.50 7.87
C VAL A 39 -2.73 -2.25 9.36
N MET A 40 -1.94 -1.34 9.91
CA MET A 40 -1.97 -1.00 11.34
C MET A 40 -2.03 0.50 11.51
N GLY A 41 -2.97 0.95 12.34
CA GLY A 41 -3.16 2.36 12.66
C GLY A 41 -4.55 2.61 13.20
N ALA A 42 -4.75 3.81 13.74
CA ALA A 42 -6.08 4.34 14.02
C ALA A 42 -6.54 5.26 12.88
N GLY A 43 -7.80 5.68 12.90
CA GLY A 43 -8.34 6.62 11.91
C GLY A 43 -8.78 5.95 10.61
N ASP A 44 -8.32 6.49 9.48
CA ASP A 44 -8.76 6.09 8.14
C ASP A 44 -7.97 4.93 7.52
N SER A 45 -6.96 4.41 8.23
CA SER A 45 -6.18 3.25 7.81
C SER A 45 -7.04 2.02 7.47
N ASN A 46 -8.20 1.86 8.10
CA ASN A 46 -9.15 0.76 7.79
C ASN A 46 -9.65 0.77 6.33
N LYS A 47 -9.59 1.91 5.63
CA LYS A 47 -10.03 2.04 4.23
C LYS A 47 -9.01 1.48 3.24
N ILE A 48 -7.75 1.32 3.65
CA ILE A 48 -6.65 0.86 2.78
C ILE A 48 -6.92 -0.58 2.30
N GLY A 49 -7.32 -1.48 3.21
CA GLY A 49 -7.53 -2.89 2.88
C GLY A 49 -8.56 -3.11 1.75
N PRO A 50 -9.81 -2.63 1.90
CA PRO A 50 -10.82 -2.73 0.84
C PRO A 50 -10.40 -2.05 -0.47
N ALA A 51 -9.80 -0.85 -0.41
CA ALA A 51 -9.36 -0.13 -1.59
C ALA A 51 -8.24 -0.87 -2.35
N LEU A 52 -7.28 -1.44 -1.62
CA LEU A 52 -6.20 -2.24 -2.20
C LEU A 52 -6.73 -3.52 -2.85
N LEU A 53 -7.67 -4.23 -2.22
CA LEU A 53 -8.28 -5.42 -2.80
C LEU A 53 -9.00 -5.11 -4.12
N HIS A 54 -9.77 -4.02 -4.18
CA HIS A 54 -10.40 -3.57 -5.43
C HIS A 54 -9.36 -3.27 -6.51
N ALA A 55 -8.28 -2.56 -6.17
CA ALA A 55 -7.21 -2.26 -7.13
C ALA A 55 -6.50 -3.53 -7.65
N LEU A 56 -6.20 -4.49 -6.77
CA LEU A 56 -5.56 -5.75 -7.14
C LEU A 56 -6.47 -6.63 -8.02
N GLN A 57 -7.78 -6.64 -7.75
CA GLN A 57 -8.76 -7.34 -8.59
C GLN A 57 -8.87 -6.72 -9.98
N ALA A 58 -8.92 -5.38 -10.08
CA ALA A 58 -8.91 -4.68 -11.36
C ALA A 58 -7.63 -4.97 -12.16
N ASN A 59 -6.47 -4.97 -11.49
CA ASN A 59 -5.19 -5.29 -12.11
C ASN A 59 -5.14 -6.75 -12.63
N GLN A 60 -5.74 -7.69 -11.90
CA GLN A 60 -5.83 -9.08 -12.35
C GLN A 60 -6.77 -9.23 -13.55
N ALA A 61 -7.93 -8.57 -13.55
CA ALA A 61 -8.87 -8.58 -14.67
C ALA A 61 -8.22 -8.05 -15.97
N ASN A 62 -7.39 -7.01 -15.84
CA ASN A 62 -6.63 -6.45 -16.97
C ASN A 62 -5.55 -7.42 -17.49
N LYS A 63 -4.95 -8.25 -16.62
CA LYS A 63 -3.94 -9.25 -17.02
C LYS A 63 -4.53 -10.48 -17.72
N VAL A 64 -5.80 -10.81 -17.48
CA VAL A 64 -6.47 -11.97 -18.11
C VAL A 64 -7.01 -11.62 -19.51
N SER A 65 -7.23 -10.34 -19.78
CA SER A 65 -7.77 -9.84 -21.06
C SER A 65 -6.68 -9.48 -22.08
N GLN A 66 -5.40 -9.71 -21.75
CA GLN A 66 -4.23 -9.55 -22.63
C GLN A 66 -3.63 -10.92 -22.94
#